data_AF-A0A951JF43-F1
#
_entry.id   AF-A0A951JF43-F1
#
_cell.length_a   1.000
_cell.length_b   1.000
_cell.length_c   1.000
_cell.angle_alpha   90.00
_cell.angle_beta   90.00
_cell.angle_gamma   90.00
#
_symmetry.space_group_name_H-M   'P 1'
#
loop_
_entity.id
_entity.type
_entity.pdbx_description
1 polymer ?
#
loop_
_entity_poly.entity_id
_entity_poly.type
_entity_poly.pdbx_seq_one_letter_code
_entity_poly.pdbx_strand_id
1 'polypeptide(L)'
;MTPSAAPDPLGEVEQAETVARVRGALDALDGRDRELLLMREEGFSYQEMADAVGVKASSIGTLLARAQRRFETVVHSTGDP
;
A
#
# COMPACT_ATOMS: atom_id res chain seq x y z
N MET A 1 18.59 -25.22 15.77
CA MET A 1 17.61 -24.17 15.39
C MET A 1 18.37 -22.86 15.27
N THR A 2 18.04 -22.14 14.21
CA THR A 2 18.71 -20.99 13.59
C THR A 2 19.12 -19.86 14.56
N PRO A 3 20.27 -19.20 14.31
CA PRO A 3 20.77 -18.14 15.19
C PRO A 3 19.77 -16.98 15.25
N SER A 4 19.48 -16.57 16.48
CA SER A 4 18.96 -15.25 16.82
C SER A 4 20.00 -14.23 16.37
N ALA A 5 19.83 -13.66 15.18
CA ALA A 5 20.61 -12.52 14.75
C ALA A 5 20.25 -11.36 15.69
N ALA A 6 21.25 -10.82 16.39
CA ALA A 6 21.14 -9.51 17.01
C ALA A 6 20.63 -8.50 15.97
N PRO A 7 19.86 -7.47 16.36
CA PRO A 7 19.37 -6.47 15.42
C PRO A 7 20.55 -5.89 14.64
N ASP A 8 20.52 -6.08 13.32
CA ASP A 8 21.42 -5.41 12.39
C ASP A 8 20.98 -3.96 12.32
N PRO A 9 21.75 -3.00 12.87
CA PRO A 9 21.33 -1.60 12.90
C PRO A 9 21.12 -1.03 11.50
N LEU A 10 21.81 -1.56 10.49
CA LEU A 10 21.62 -1.16 9.11
C LEU A 10 20.26 -1.67 8.58
N GLY A 11 19.93 -2.95 8.82
CA GLY A 11 18.65 -3.52 8.43
C GLY A 11 17.44 -2.88 9.12
N GLU A 12 17.58 -2.43 10.37
CA GLU A 12 16.52 -1.67 11.06
C GLU A 12 16.27 -0.29 10.43
N VAL A 13 17.34 0.39 10.03
CA VAL A 13 17.26 1.68 9.33
C VAL A 13 16.61 1.51 7.96
N GLU A 14 17.04 0.54 7.16
CA GLU A 14 16.46 0.25 5.85
C GLU A 14 14.96 -0.12 5.93
N GLN A 15 14.57 -0.88 6.95
CA GLN A 15 13.18 -1.21 7.21
C GLN A 15 12.36 0.02 7.60
N ALA A 16 12.90 0.87 8.49
CA ALA A 16 12.24 2.10 8.91
C ALA A 16 12.05 3.08 7.73
N GLU A 17 13.05 3.22 6.87
CA GLU A 17 12.99 4.03 5.65
C GLU A 17 11.97 3.48 4.65
N THR A 18 11.90 2.16 4.50
CA THR A 18 10.90 1.51 3.65
C THR A 18 9.48 1.76 4.16
N VAL A 19 9.26 1.59 5.47
CA VAL A 19 7.96 1.88 6.09
C VAL A 19 7.59 3.35 5.96
N ALA A 20 8.54 4.26 6.16
CA ALA A 20 8.31 5.69 5.99
C ALA A 20 7.90 6.06 4.55
N ARG A 21 8.58 5.49 3.55
CA ARG A 21 8.24 5.69 2.14
C ARG A 21 6.85 5.17 1.80
N VAL A 22 6.52 3.95 2.22
CA VAL A 22 5.18 3.37 2.00
C VAL A 22 4.09 4.22 2.65
N ARG A 23 4.29 4.64 3.91
CA ARG A 23 3.34 5.51 4.63
C ARG A 23 3.16 6.85 3.91
N GLY A 24 4.26 7.51 3.56
CA GLY A 24 4.20 8.78 2.82
C GLY A 24 3.49 8.64 1.48
N ALA A 25 3.70 7.52 0.77
CA ALA A 25 3.01 7.26 -0.48
C ALA A 25 1.51 7.04 -0.30
N LEU A 26 1.10 6.28 0.71
CA LEU A 26 -0.33 6.09 1.04
C LEU A 26 -0.99 7.42 1.44
N ASP A 27 -0.30 8.28 2.18
CA ASP A 27 -0.82 9.58 2.59
C ASP A 27 -0.99 10.58 1.44
N ALA A 28 -0.24 10.41 0.35
CA ALA A 28 -0.38 11.22 -0.85
C ALA A 28 -1.47 10.74 -1.82
N LEU A 29 -2.01 9.53 -1.63
CA LEU A 29 -3.14 9.04 -2.42
C LEU A 29 -4.44 9.71 -2.01
N ASP A 30 -5.41 9.72 -2.94
CA ASP A 30 -6.76 10.08 -2.57
C ASP A 30 -7.34 9.06 -1.58
N GLY A 31 -8.30 9.50 -0.75
CA GLY A 31 -8.82 8.69 0.35
C GLY A 31 -9.40 7.34 -0.12
N ARG A 32 -10.01 7.31 -1.30
CA ARG A 32 -10.63 6.09 -1.85
C ARG A 32 -9.58 5.12 -2.37
N ASP A 33 -8.56 5.60 -3.06
CA ASP A 33 -7.47 4.76 -3.54
C ASP A 33 -6.71 4.13 -2.36
N ARG A 34 -6.42 4.93 -1.31
CA ARG A 34 -5.81 4.41 -0.08
C ARG A 34 -6.69 3.35 0.58
N GLU A 35 -7.98 3.63 0.74
CA GLU A 35 -8.93 2.69 1.35
C GLU A 35 -9.02 1.37 0.59
N LEU A 36 -9.15 1.42 -0.74
CA LEU A 36 -9.19 0.22 -1.58
C LEU A 36 -7.93 -0.64 -1.48
N LEU A 37 -6.75 -0.01 -1.42
CA LEU A 37 -5.49 -0.73 -1.27
C LEU A 37 -5.38 -1.40 0.10
N LEU A 38 -5.76 -0.70 1.18
CA LEU A 38 -5.74 -1.26 2.53
C LEU A 38 -6.71 -2.44 2.66
N MET A 39 -7.94 -2.28 2.19
CA MET A 39 -8.92 -3.38 2.20
C MET A 39 -8.44 -4.59 1.37
N ARG A 40 -7.72 -4.35 0.28
CA ARG A 40 -7.14 -5.44 -0.53
C ARG A 40 -6.09 -6.23 0.26
N GLU A 41 -5.19 -5.55 0.96
CA GLU A 41 -4.17 -6.18 1.81
C GLU A 41 -4.76 -6.89 3.03
N GLU A 42 -5.87 -6.36 3.58
CA GLU A 42 -6.62 -7.00 4.66
C GLU A 42 -7.47 -8.21 4.19
N GLY A 43 -7.55 -8.46 2.88
CA GLY A 43 -8.17 -9.65 2.31
C GLY A 43 -9.68 -9.54 2.05
N PHE A 44 -10.23 -8.33 2.01
CA PHE A 44 -11.65 -8.12 1.67
C PHE A 44 -11.98 -8.64 0.27
N SER A 45 -13.23 -9.05 0.07
CA SER A 45 -13.76 -9.41 -1.25
C SER A 45 -14.10 -8.17 -2.08
N TYR A 46 -14.24 -8.33 -3.40
CA TYR A 46 -14.63 -7.23 -4.28
C TYR A 46 -16.03 -6.69 -3.98
N GLN A 47 -16.93 -7.52 -3.42
CA GLN A 47 -18.26 -7.07 -3.00
C GLN A 47 -18.15 -6.18 -1.76
N GLU A 48 -17.43 -6.63 -0.73
CA GLU A 48 -17.27 -5.84 0.50
C GLU A 48 -16.57 -4.50 0.25
N MET A 49 -15.55 -4.49 -0.63
CA MET A 49 -14.93 -3.23 -1.07
C MET A 49 -15.92 -2.31 -1.78
N ALA A 50 -16.75 -2.86 -2.66
CA ALA A 50 -17.74 -2.10 -3.41
C ALA A 50 -18.79 -1.46 -2.51
N ASP A 51 -19.26 -2.20 -1.51
CA ASP A 51 -20.21 -1.73 -0.52
C ASP A 51 -19.58 -0.64 0.37
N ALA A 52 -18.33 -0.80 0.79
CA ALA A 52 -17.62 0.19 1.60
C ALA A 52 -17.44 1.53 0.88
N VAL A 53 -16.99 1.52 -0.39
CA VAL A 53 -16.74 2.75 -1.15
C VAL A 53 -17.94 3.24 -1.97
N GLY A 54 -19.08 2.54 -1.91
CA GLY A 54 -20.34 2.93 -2.58
C GLY A 54 -20.30 2.86 -4.11
N VAL A 55 -19.65 1.84 -4.68
CA VAL A 55 -19.55 1.65 -6.15
C VAL A 55 -20.06 0.28 -6.58
N LYS A 56 -20.14 0.02 -7.89
CA LYS A 56 -20.45 -1.32 -8.39
C LYS A 56 -19.24 -2.23 -8.24
N ALA A 57 -19.44 -3.49 -7.82
CA ALA A 57 -18.38 -4.50 -7.73
C ALA A 57 -17.58 -4.68 -9.03
N SER A 58 -18.22 -4.51 -10.19
CA SER A 58 -17.54 -4.54 -11.50
C SER A 58 -16.50 -3.42 -11.70
N SER A 59 -16.61 -2.32 -10.95
CA SER A 59 -15.67 -1.19 -11.02
C SER A 59 -14.42 -1.42 -10.18
N ILE A 60 -14.48 -2.31 -9.16
CA ILE A 60 -13.41 -2.51 -8.19
C ILE A 60 -12.09 -2.92 -8.84
N GLY A 61 -12.11 -3.85 -9.80
CA GLY A 61 -10.88 -4.27 -10.48
C GLY A 61 -10.16 -3.11 -11.19
N THR A 62 -10.92 -2.21 -11.83
CA THR A 62 -10.32 -1.03 -12.50
C THR A 62 -9.86 0.03 -11.50
N LEU A 63 -10.60 0.22 -10.41
CA LEU A 63 -10.22 1.18 -9.36
C LEU A 63 -8.95 0.72 -8.65
N LEU A 64 -8.85 -0.56 -8.27
CA LEU A 64 -7.64 -1.15 -7.69
C LEU A 64 -6.43 -1.01 -8.62
N ALA A 65 -6.59 -1.33 -9.91
CA ALA A 65 -5.50 -1.20 -10.87
C ALA A 65 -5.00 0.25 -11.01
N ARG A 66 -5.91 1.24 -10.91
CA ARG A 66 -5.54 2.66 -10.93
C ARG A 66 -4.87 3.10 -9.63
N ALA A 67 -5.41 2.70 -8.49
CA ALA A 67 -4.84 2.99 -7.17
C ALA A 67 -3.42 2.43 -7.06
N GLN A 68 -3.20 1.18 -7.49
CA GLN A 68 -1.89 0.52 -7.52
C GLN A 68 -0.88 1.30 -8.37
N ARG A 69 -1.26 1.70 -9.60
CA ARG A 69 -0.37 2.49 -10.47
C ARG A 69 0.00 3.85 -9.87
N ARG A 70 -0.96 4.51 -9.21
CA ARG A 70 -0.69 5.79 -8.53
C ARG A 70 0.23 5.59 -7.33
N PHE A 71 -0.02 4.56 -6.53
CA PHE A 71 0.84 4.19 -5.42
C PHE A 71 2.28 3.96 -5.88
N GLU A 72 2.47 3.13 -6.90
CA GLU A 72 3.78 2.89 -7.52
C GLU A 72 4.43 4.20 -7.98
N THR A 73 3.69 5.07 -8.66
CA THR A 73 4.22 6.37 -9.09
C THR A 73 4.73 7.20 -7.91
N VAL A 74 3.99 7.25 -6.80
CA VAL A 74 4.37 8.05 -5.63
C VAL A 74 5.56 7.43 -4.88
N VAL A 75 5.58 6.10 -4.71
CA VAL A 75 6.70 5.40 -4.05
C VAL A 75 8.01 5.62 -4.82
N HIS A 76 7.98 5.50 -6.15
CA HIS A 76 9.16 5.76 -6.99
C HIS A 76 9.51 7.26 -7.06
N SER A 77 8.55 8.17 -6.92
CA SER A 77 8.85 9.62 -6.94
C SER A 77 9.44 10.13 -5.62
N THR A 78 9.26 9.38 -4.52
CA THR A 78 9.77 9.73 -3.18
C THR A 78 11.21 9.25 -2.96
N GLY A 79 11.80 8.56 -3.94
CA GLY A 79 13.22 8.27 -3.97
C GLY A 79 13.70 8.15 -5.40
N ASP A 80 14.48 9.13 -5.87
CA ASP A 80 15.49 8.87 -6.90
C ASP A 80 16.41 10.10 -7.09
N PRO A 81 17.64 9.93 -7.61
CA PRO A 81 18.21 8.77 -8.32
C PRO A 81 19.24 7.93 -7.54
#